data_AF-A0A6J6PYB4-F1
#
_entry.id   AF-A0A6J6PYB4-F1
#
_cell.length_a   1.000
_cell.length_b   1.000
_cell.length_c   1.000
_cell.angle_alpha   90.00
_cell.angle_beta   90.00
_cell.angle_gamma   90.00
#
_symmetry.space_group_name_H-M   'P 1'
#
loop_
_entity.id
_entity.type
_entity.pdbx_description
1 polymer ?
#
loop_
_entity_poly.entity_id
_entity_poly.type
_entity_poly.pdbx_seq_one_letter_code
_entity_poly.pdbx_strand_id
1 'polypeptide(L)'
;MVIDRGAFLEGRYMDVFEEIQAVKVACKSAHLKVIFETGELRTYDNVRRASWLAMIAGADFIKTSTGKVAPAATLPVTLVMLQAIRDFHNAGQRKIGMKPAGGIRTTKDALRYLVLVKETLGDAWLTPDLFRLGASSVLNDLLMQRKKLQTGAYSGPDYVTVD
;
A
#
# COMPACT_ATOMS: atom_id res chain seq x y z
N MET A 1 9.25 -5.52 -5.74
CA MET A 1 9.27 -5.39 -7.21
C MET A 1 8.14 -4.48 -7.67
N VAL A 2 8.20 -4.00 -8.91
CA VAL A 2 7.07 -3.36 -9.62
C VAL A 2 6.67 -4.31 -10.75
N ILE A 3 5.37 -4.52 -10.97
CA ILE A 3 4.91 -5.38 -12.07
C ILE A 3 5.19 -4.74 -13.44
N ASP A 4 5.33 -5.57 -14.47
CA ASP A 4 5.19 -5.12 -15.85
C ASP A 4 3.73 -4.75 -16.14
N ARG A 5 3.49 -3.44 -16.22
CA ARG A 5 2.15 -2.87 -16.45
C ARG A 5 1.75 -2.95 -17.90
N GLY A 6 2.72 -2.93 -18.82
CA GLY A 6 2.47 -3.13 -20.25
C GLY A 6 1.96 -4.55 -20.48
N ALA A 7 2.69 -5.55 -20.00
CA ALA A 7 2.27 -6.95 -20.07
C ALA A 7 0.89 -7.18 -19.43
N PHE A 8 0.67 -6.61 -18.24
CA PHE A 8 -0.64 -6.70 -17.57
C PHE A 8 -1.78 -6.12 -18.41
N LEU A 9 -1.60 -4.91 -18.97
CA LEU A 9 -2.63 -4.23 -19.76
C LEU A 9 -2.85 -4.87 -21.14
N GLU A 10 -1.86 -5.56 -21.68
CA GLU A 10 -1.96 -6.38 -22.89
C GLU A 10 -2.61 -7.75 -22.63
N GLY A 11 -2.97 -8.05 -21.37
CA GLY A 11 -3.60 -9.32 -20.99
C GLY A 11 -2.62 -10.48 -20.84
N ARG A 12 -1.31 -10.22 -20.90
CA ARG A 12 -0.24 -11.22 -20.64
C ARG A 12 -0.07 -11.45 -19.14
N TYR A 13 -1.15 -11.92 -18.50
CA TYR A 13 -1.20 -12.11 -17.05
C TYR A 13 -0.23 -13.19 -16.56
N MET A 14 0.02 -14.22 -17.37
CA MET A 14 0.92 -15.29 -16.98
C MET A 14 2.36 -14.80 -16.86
N ASP A 15 2.84 -13.97 -17.80
CA ASP A 15 4.16 -13.36 -17.73
C ASP A 15 4.36 -12.60 -16.40
N VAL A 16 3.35 -11.81 -16.00
CA VAL A 16 3.38 -11.05 -14.74
C VAL A 16 3.36 -11.97 -13.53
N PHE A 17 2.57 -13.05 -13.59
CA PHE A 17 2.49 -14.05 -12.53
C PHE A 17 3.84 -14.76 -12.33
N GLU A 18 4.44 -15.24 -13.41
CA GLU A 18 5.72 -15.97 -13.40
C GLU A 18 6.85 -15.07 -12.91
N GLU A 19 6.86 -13.79 -13.33
CA GLU A 19 7.82 -12.82 -12.82
C GLU A 19 7.70 -12.66 -11.30
N ILE A 20 6.49 -12.47 -10.77
CA ILE A 20 6.27 -12.33 -9.32
C ILE A 20 6.71 -13.61 -8.58
N GLN A 21 6.37 -14.78 -9.12
CA GLN A 21 6.73 -16.06 -8.52
C GLN A 21 8.25 -16.26 -8.50
N ALA A 22 8.94 -15.97 -9.60
CA ALA A 22 10.40 -16.05 -9.69
C ALA A 22 11.07 -15.13 -8.66
N VAL A 23 10.58 -13.89 -8.53
CA VAL A 23 11.08 -12.94 -7.53
C VAL A 23 10.77 -13.42 -6.10
N LYS A 24 9.61 -14.03 -5.86
CA LYS A 24 9.25 -14.59 -4.55
C LYS A 24 10.19 -15.73 -4.16
N VAL A 25 10.52 -16.63 -5.09
CA VAL A 25 11.51 -17.69 -4.86
C VAL A 25 12.88 -17.08 -4.51
N ALA A 26 13.32 -16.05 -5.24
CA ALA A 26 14.58 -15.36 -4.97
C ALA A 26 14.62 -14.66 -3.60
N CYS A 27 13.48 -14.21 -3.09
CA CYS A 27 13.37 -13.55 -1.79
C CYS A 27 13.60 -14.48 -0.59
N LYS A 28 13.46 -15.80 -0.74
CA LYS A 28 13.56 -16.78 0.36
C LYS A 28 12.65 -16.38 1.54
N SER A 29 13.22 -16.04 2.70
CA SER A 29 12.50 -15.61 3.90
C SER A 29 12.14 -14.12 3.92
N ALA A 30 12.65 -13.31 2.99
CA ALA A 30 12.35 -11.88 2.94
C ALA A 30 10.92 -11.61 2.43
N HIS A 31 10.26 -10.59 2.99
CA HIS A 31 8.92 -10.19 2.55
C HIS A 31 8.96 -9.51 1.17
N LEU A 32 8.29 -10.10 0.20
CA LEU A 32 8.06 -9.53 -1.12
C LEU A 32 6.89 -8.56 -1.10
N LYS A 33 7.17 -7.30 -1.45
CA LYS A 33 6.15 -6.28 -1.71
C LYS A 33 6.03 -6.09 -3.22
N VAL A 34 4.83 -6.32 -3.76
CA VAL A 34 4.53 -6.14 -5.18
C VAL A 34 3.84 -4.80 -5.37
N ILE A 35 4.41 -3.97 -6.24
CA ILE A 35 3.94 -2.61 -6.53
C ILE A 35 3.21 -2.63 -7.86
N PHE A 36 2.01 -2.06 -7.91
CA PHE A 36 1.16 -2.08 -9.11
C PHE A 36 1.29 -0.83 -9.98
N GLU A 37 1.72 0.29 -9.39
CA GLU A 37 1.59 1.62 -10.00
C GLU A 37 0.14 1.86 -10.44
N THR A 38 -0.77 1.79 -9.47
CA THR A 38 -2.22 1.76 -9.70
C THR A 38 -2.76 2.91 -10.55
N GLY A 39 -2.08 4.06 -10.59
CA GLY A 39 -2.43 5.18 -11.48
C GLY A 39 -2.36 4.83 -12.97
N GLU A 40 -1.54 3.83 -13.35
CA GLU A 40 -1.40 3.37 -14.74
C GLU A 40 -2.32 2.19 -15.07
N LEU A 41 -2.96 1.56 -14.08
CA LEU A 41 -3.86 0.42 -14.30
C LEU A 41 -5.26 0.81 -14.81
N ARG A 42 -5.55 2.11 -14.88
CA ARG A 42 -6.75 2.75 -15.48
C ARG A 42 -8.09 2.48 -14.77
N THR A 43 -8.38 1.25 -14.39
CA THR A 43 -9.69 0.84 -13.83
C THR A 43 -9.56 0.14 -12.49
N TYR A 44 -10.62 0.20 -11.67
CA TYR A 44 -10.67 -0.54 -10.41
C TYR A 44 -10.68 -2.06 -10.61
N ASP A 45 -11.26 -2.54 -11.71
CA ASP A 45 -11.23 -3.96 -12.07
C ASP A 45 -9.81 -4.45 -12.31
N ASN A 46 -8.99 -3.65 -13.00
CA ASN A 46 -7.58 -3.96 -13.20
C ASN A 46 -6.80 -3.95 -11.89
N VAL A 47 -7.05 -2.97 -11.00
CA VAL A 47 -6.45 -2.95 -9.66
C VAL A 47 -6.81 -4.21 -8.87
N ARG A 48 -8.08 -4.63 -8.89
CA ARG A 48 -8.55 -5.83 -8.20
C ARG A 48 -7.93 -7.10 -8.81
N ARG A 49 -7.86 -7.20 -10.13
CA ARG A 49 -7.24 -8.33 -10.84
C ARG A 49 -5.75 -8.43 -10.56
N ALA A 50 -5.01 -7.33 -10.60
CA ALA A 50 -3.60 -7.28 -10.24
C ALA A 50 -3.37 -7.68 -8.77
N SER A 51 -4.28 -7.27 -7.87
CA SER A 51 -4.24 -7.66 -6.45
C SER A 51 -4.31 -9.18 -6.30
N TRP A 52 -5.32 -9.82 -6.91
CA TRP A 52 -5.47 -11.28 -6.85
C TRP A 52 -4.27 -12.00 -7.48
N LEU A 53 -3.86 -11.58 -8.68
CA LEU A 53 -2.73 -12.17 -9.40
C LEU A 53 -1.47 -12.18 -8.52
N ALA A 54 -1.13 -11.04 -7.90
CA ALA A 54 0.05 -10.94 -7.06
C ALA A 54 -0.05 -11.76 -5.76
N MET A 55 -1.23 -11.80 -5.13
CA MET A 55 -1.45 -12.58 -3.91
C MET A 55 -1.31 -14.09 -4.17
N ILE A 56 -1.88 -14.58 -5.28
CA ILE A 56 -1.74 -15.98 -5.72
C ILE A 56 -0.29 -16.28 -6.08
N ALA A 57 0.41 -15.37 -6.77
CA ALA A 57 1.83 -15.52 -7.13
C ALA A 57 2.80 -15.48 -5.92
N GLY A 58 2.30 -15.20 -4.71
CA GLY A 58 3.08 -15.31 -3.48
C GLY A 58 3.50 -13.99 -2.85
N ALA A 59 2.92 -12.86 -3.23
CA ALA A 59 3.20 -11.57 -2.59
C ALA A 59 2.91 -11.61 -1.08
N ASP A 60 3.79 -11.05 -0.25
CA ASP A 60 3.53 -10.87 1.18
C ASP A 60 2.80 -9.55 1.45
N PHE A 61 3.07 -8.55 0.60
CA PHE A 61 2.38 -7.27 0.58
C PHE A 61 2.01 -6.88 -0.84
N ILE A 62 0.84 -6.25 -0.98
CA ILE A 62 0.51 -5.47 -2.18
C ILE A 62 0.64 -3.97 -1.87
N LYS A 63 1.19 -3.23 -2.84
CA LYS A 63 1.54 -1.81 -2.69
C LYS A 63 0.99 -1.01 -3.88
N THR A 64 0.40 0.16 -3.61
CA THR A 64 -0.26 0.98 -4.64
C THR A 64 0.71 1.48 -5.71
N SER A 65 1.70 2.29 -5.32
CA SER A 65 2.51 3.10 -6.24
C SER A 65 3.98 3.13 -5.83
N THR A 66 4.90 3.45 -6.75
CA THR A 66 6.29 3.74 -6.37
C THR A 66 6.44 5.08 -5.65
N GLY A 67 5.44 5.96 -5.77
CA GLY A 67 5.49 7.36 -5.34
C GLY A 67 6.16 8.28 -6.36
N LYS A 68 6.41 7.80 -7.59
CA LYS A 68 7.02 8.58 -8.68
C LYS A 68 6.02 8.99 -9.76
N VAL A 69 4.85 8.34 -9.82
CA VAL A 69 3.80 8.60 -10.82
C VAL A 69 2.54 9.10 -10.10
N ALA A 70 1.82 10.02 -10.76
CA ALA A 70 0.53 10.53 -10.31
C ALA A 70 -0.59 10.05 -11.25
N PRO A 71 -1.77 9.66 -10.73
CA PRO A 71 -2.12 9.60 -9.31
C PRO A 71 -1.46 8.41 -8.59
N ALA A 72 -0.99 8.65 -7.37
CA ALA A 72 -0.33 7.65 -6.52
C ALA A 72 -1.36 6.84 -5.70
N ALA A 73 -1.24 6.77 -4.37
CA ALA A 73 -2.29 6.19 -3.53
C ALA A 73 -3.51 7.13 -3.46
N THR A 74 -4.69 6.59 -3.76
CA THR A 74 -5.98 7.21 -3.45
C THR A 74 -6.78 6.29 -2.53
N LEU A 75 -7.70 6.87 -1.75
CA LEU A 75 -8.58 6.09 -0.87
C LEU A 75 -9.43 5.07 -1.64
N PRO A 76 -10.06 5.40 -2.79
CA PRO A 76 -10.83 4.42 -3.56
C PRO A 76 -9.99 3.24 -4.06
N VAL A 77 -8.80 3.49 -4.62
CA VAL A 77 -7.88 2.42 -5.05
C VAL A 77 -7.49 1.54 -3.86
N THR A 78 -7.18 2.16 -2.73
CA THR A 78 -6.77 1.43 -1.53
C THR A 78 -7.92 0.58 -0.99
N LEU A 79 -9.16 1.08 -1.01
CA LEU A 79 -10.33 0.32 -0.63
C LEU A 79 -10.50 -0.92 -1.52
N VAL A 80 -10.35 -0.79 -2.84
CA VAL A 80 -10.44 -1.93 -3.78
C VAL A 80 -9.38 -2.99 -3.45
N MET A 81 -8.14 -2.57 -3.17
CA MET A 81 -7.07 -3.48 -2.77
C MET A 81 -7.33 -4.16 -1.42
N LEU A 82 -7.84 -3.42 -0.43
CA LEU A 82 -8.22 -3.96 0.87
C LEU A 82 -9.37 -4.96 0.76
N GLN A 83 -10.38 -4.69 -0.07
CA GLN A 83 -11.45 -5.64 -0.37
C GLN A 83 -10.90 -6.90 -1.02
N ALA A 84 -9.94 -6.78 -1.96
CA ALA A 84 -9.29 -7.95 -2.53
C ALA A 84 -8.56 -8.79 -1.45
N ILE A 85 -7.82 -8.14 -0.53
CA ILE A 85 -7.16 -8.83 0.60
C ILE A 85 -8.17 -9.54 1.50
N ARG A 86 -9.29 -8.86 1.83
CA ARG A 86 -10.36 -9.44 2.64
C ARG A 86 -10.93 -10.69 1.98
N ASP A 87 -11.28 -10.57 0.71
CA ASP A 87 -11.95 -11.64 -0.02
C ASP A 87 -10.99 -12.83 -0.25
N PHE A 88 -9.69 -12.55 -0.44
CA PHE A 88 -8.63 -13.58 -0.46
C PHE A 88 -8.53 -14.32 0.88
N HIS A 89 -8.53 -13.60 2.00
CA HIS A 89 -8.50 -14.21 3.33
C HIS A 89 -9.78 -15.01 3.64
N ASN A 90 -10.95 -14.48 3.29
CA ASN A 90 -12.24 -15.15 3.46
C ASN A 90 -12.33 -16.45 2.65
N ALA A 91 -11.58 -16.57 1.55
CA ALA A 91 -11.40 -17.80 0.78
C ALA A 91 -10.42 -18.80 1.44
N GLY A 92 -10.09 -18.62 2.72
CA GLY A 92 -9.22 -19.53 3.49
C GLY A 92 -7.72 -19.31 3.28
N GLN A 93 -7.33 -18.25 2.58
CA GLN A 93 -5.92 -17.98 2.30
C GLN A 93 -5.22 -17.22 3.44
N ARG A 94 -3.88 -17.24 3.41
CA ARG A 94 -3.05 -16.49 4.35
C ARG A 94 -3.33 -14.99 4.31
N LYS A 95 -3.02 -14.30 5.40
CA LYS A 95 -3.10 -12.84 5.48
C LYS A 95 -2.06 -12.19 4.56
N ILE A 96 -2.47 -11.12 3.90
CA ILE A 96 -1.64 -10.31 3.01
C ILE A 96 -1.56 -8.90 3.57
N GLY A 97 -0.36 -8.33 3.56
CA GLY A 97 -0.15 -6.96 4.00
C GLY A 97 -0.55 -5.92 2.96
N MET A 98 -1.02 -4.77 3.42
CA MET A 98 -1.35 -3.62 2.58
C MET A 98 -0.32 -2.50 2.79
N LYS A 99 0.16 -1.91 1.69
CA LYS A 99 1.02 -0.72 1.75
C LYS A 99 0.56 0.37 0.78
N PRO A 100 -0.33 1.31 1.18
CA PRO A 100 -0.55 2.51 0.39
C PRO A 100 0.73 3.36 0.40
N ALA A 101 1.09 3.90 -0.76
CA ALA A 101 2.29 4.71 -0.94
C ALA A 101 2.06 5.85 -1.94
N GLY A 102 2.75 6.97 -1.69
CA GLY A 102 2.72 8.18 -2.53
C GLY A 102 1.47 9.04 -2.29
N GLY A 103 1.68 10.36 -2.16
CA GLY A 103 0.61 11.33 -1.93
C GLY A 103 0.11 11.44 -0.47
N ILE A 104 0.60 10.61 0.44
CA ILE A 104 0.29 10.71 1.88
C ILE A 104 1.27 11.70 2.49
N ARG A 105 0.80 12.92 2.82
CA ARG A 105 1.67 14.01 3.30
C ARG A 105 1.49 14.36 4.76
N THR A 106 0.29 14.18 5.31
CA THR A 106 -0.05 14.58 6.69
C THR A 106 -0.47 13.41 7.57
N THR A 107 -0.41 13.61 8.88
CA THR A 107 -0.93 12.70 9.92
C THR A 107 -2.43 12.47 9.74
N LYS A 108 -3.17 13.52 9.35
CA LYS A 108 -4.60 13.41 9.06
C LYS A 108 -4.86 12.52 7.84
N ASP A 109 -4.02 12.58 6.81
CA ASP A 109 -4.10 11.65 5.68
C ASP A 109 -3.81 10.22 6.12
N ALA A 110 -2.76 10.01 6.93
CA ALA A 110 -2.43 8.70 7.48
C ALA A 110 -3.59 8.09 8.29
N LEU A 111 -4.28 8.91 9.10
CA LEU A 111 -5.46 8.48 9.86
C LEU A 111 -6.59 7.96 8.96
N ARG A 112 -6.85 8.60 7.82
CA ARG A 112 -7.88 8.13 6.86
C ARG A 112 -7.59 6.71 6.38
N TYR A 113 -6.32 6.38 6.12
CA TYR A 113 -5.93 5.02 5.73
C TYR A 113 -6.06 4.02 6.89
N LEU A 114 -5.70 4.42 8.12
CA LEU A 114 -5.86 3.55 9.29
C LEU A 114 -7.32 3.20 9.55
N VAL A 115 -8.22 4.18 9.46
CA VAL A 115 -9.68 3.95 9.53
C VAL A 115 -10.12 3.01 8.42
N LEU A 116 -9.68 3.25 7.18
CA LEU A 116 -10.05 2.40 6.05
C LEU A 116 -9.64 0.93 6.25
N VAL A 117 -8.46 0.67 6.82
CA VAL A 117 -8.01 -0.68 7.17
C VAL A 117 -8.87 -1.27 8.28
N LYS A 118 -9.11 -0.52 9.36
CA LYS A 118 -9.94 -0.97 10.49
C LYS A 118 -11.34 -1.40 10.01
N GLU A 119 -12.00 -0.55 9.24
CA GLU A 119 -13.37 -0.79 8.76
C GLU A 119 -13.45 -1.92 7.71
N THR A 120 -12.36 -2.20 6.98
CA THR A 120 -12.38 -3.21 5.90
C THR A 120 -11.85 -4.57 6.35
N LEU A 121 -10.79 -4.61 7.16
CA LEU A 121 -10.04 -5.82 7.55
C LEU A 121 -10.03 -6.09 9.06
N GLY A 122 -10.42 -5.11 9.88
CA GLY A 122 -10.42 -5.20 11.34
C GLY A 122 -9.06 -4.97 11.98
N ASP A 123 -9.05 -5.00 13.32
CA ASP A 123 -7.89 -4.64 14.15
C ASP A 123 -6.68 -5.55 13.94
N ALA A 124 -6.90 -6.79 13.50
CA ALA A 124 -5.84 -7.74 13.24
C ALA A 124 -4.88 -7.30 12.12
N TRP A 125 -5.27 -6.36 11.25
CA TRP A 125 -4.41 -5.79 10.20
C TRP A 125 -3.69 -4.50 10.62
N LEU A 126 -4.00 -3.93 11.78
CA LEU A 126 -3.36 -2.71 12.29
C LEU A 126 -2.02 -3.00 12.97
N THR A 127 -1.19 -3.82 12.33
CA THR A 127 0.14 -4.20 12.82
C THR A 127 1.21 -3.87 11.77
N PRO A 128 2.48 -3.67 12.16
CA PRO A 128 3.56 -3.46 11.19
C PRO A 128 3.76 -4.63 10.21
N ASP A 129 3.31 -5.84 10.53
CA ASP A 129 3.47 -7.00 9.65
C ASP A 129 2.38 -7.10 8.58
N LEU A 130 1.29 -6.33 8.72
CA LEU A 130 0.15 -6.36 7.81
C LEU A 130 -0.25 -4.98 7.26
N PHE A 131 0.26 -3.89 7.83
CA PHE A 131 0.04 -2.55 7.33
C PHE A 131 1.27 -1.67 7.41
N ARG A 132 1.55 -0.94 6.32
CA ARG A 132 2.64 0.03 6.23
C ARG A 132 2.19 1.26 5.46
N LEU A 133 2.62 2.44 5.88
CA LEU A 133 2.51 3.66 5.08
C LEU A 133 3.80 3.88 4.29
N GLY A 134 3.69 4.06 2.97
CA GLY A 134 4.80 4.50 2.12
C GLY A 134 4.82 6.02 2.01
N ALA A 135 5.47 6.68 2.96
CA ALA A 135 5.56 8.14 3.04
C ALA A 135 6.97 8.60 3.44
N SER A 136 7.30 9.84 3.08
CA SER A 136 8.52 10.55 3.51
C SER A 136 8.18 11.74 4.42
N SER A 137 7.30 12.64 3.96
CA SER A 137 6.98 13.89 4.68
C SER A 137 6.09 13.72 5.92
N VAL A 138 5.39 12.58 6.05
CA VAL A 138 4.44 12.33 7.16
C VAL A 138 5.12 12.33 8.52
N LEU A 139 6.39 11.93 8.60
CA LEU A 139 7.10 11.87 9.87
C LEU A 139 7.18 13.25 10.55
N ASN A 140 7.51 14.29 9.79
CA ASN A 140 7.66 15.64 10.34
C ASN A 140 6.32 16.18 10.82
N ASP A 141 5.25 16.02 10.04
CA ASP A 141 3.91 16.42 10.48
C ASP A 141 3.47 15.63 11.72
N LEU A 142 3.75 14.32 11.81
CA LEU A 142 3.40 13.52 12.99
C LEU A 142 4.10 14.01 14.25
N LEU A 143 5.39 14.34 14.16
CA LEU A 143 6.14 14.92 15.27
C LEU A 143 5.56 16.27 15.70
N MET A 144 5.14 17.12 14.75
CA MET A 144 4.46 18.37 15.03
C MET A 144 3.13 18.16 15.76
N GLN A 145 2.28 17.28 15.25
CA GLN A 145 0.96 17.02 15.86
C GLN A 145 1.14 16.45 17.28
N ARG A 146 2.09 15.54 17.48
CA ARG A 146 2.39 14.97 18.80
C ARG A 146 2.88 16.02 19.78
N LYS A 147 3.80 16.91 19.38
CA LYS A 147 4.28 18.00 20.24
C LYS A 147 3.16 18.99 20.56
N LYS A 148 2.28 19.31 19.61
CA LYS A 148 1.10 20.15 19.84
C LYS A 148 0.15 19.53 20.88
N LEU A 149 -0.11 18.23 20.81
CA LEU A 149 -0.94 17.51 21.79
C LEU A 149 -0.32 17.50 23.18
N GLN A 150 1.01 17.43 23.29
CA GLN A 150 1.71 17.41 24.57
C GLN A 150 1.86 18.80 25.21
N THR A 151 2.10 19.83 24.41
CA THR A 151 2.50 21.16 24.90
C THR A 151 1.42 22.22 24.75
N GLY A 152 0.37 21.96 23.98
CA GLY A 152 -0.65 22.94 23.63
C GLY A 152 -0.20 23.98 22.60
N ALA A 153 1.04 23.94 22.09
CA ALA A 153 1.58 24.88 21.10
C ALA A 153 2.20 24.18 19.87
N TYR A 154 2.14 24.81 18.70
CA TYR A 154 2.89 24.32 17.53
C TYR A 154 4.36 24.76 17.64
N SER A 155 5.26 23.97 17.08
CA SER A 155 6.66 24.40 16.97
C SER A 155 6.81 25.43 15.87
N GLY A 156 7.74 26.37 16.04
CA GLY A 156 8.23 27.17 14.94
C GLY A 156 8.93 26.31 13.88
N PRO A 157 9.15 26.86 12.68
CA PRO A 157 9.75 26.15 11.54
C PRO A 157 11.18 25.64 11.81
N ASP A 158 11.87 26.17 12.81
CA ASP A 158 13.26 25.82 13.14
C ASP A 158 13.41 24.43 13.80
N TYR A 159 12.31 23.82 14.26
CA TYR A 159 12.34 22.57 15.03
C TYR A 159 11.92 21.33 14.22
N VAL A 160 11.48 21.53 12.98
CA VAL A 160 10.96 20.48 12.10
C VAL A 160 11.17 20.94 10.67
N THR A 161 11.89 20.13 9.89
CA THR A 161 12.07 20.38 8.46
C THR A 161 10.72 20.41 7.76
N VAL A 162 10.41 21.54 7.12
CA VAL A 162 9.21 21.74 6.31
C VAL A 162 9.59 21.41 4.86
N ASP A 163 9.15 20.24 4.39
CA ASP A 163 9.38 19.74 3.02
C ASP A 163 8.21 20.07 2.07
#